data_AF-A0A7S4KMJ8-F1
#
_entry.id   AF-A0A7S4KMJ8-F1
#
_cell.length_a   1.000
_cell.length_b   1.000
_cell.length_c   1.000
_cell.angle_alpha   90.00
_cell.angle_beta   90.00
_cell.angle_gamma   90.00
#
_symmetry.space_group_name_H-M   'P 1'
#
loop_
_entity.id
_entity.type
_entity.pdbx_description
1 polymer ?
#
loop_
_entity_poly.entity_id
_entity_poly.type
_entity_poly.pdbx_seq_one_letter_code
_entity_poly.pdbx_strand_id
1 'polypeptide(L)'
;EFEFSPYKDTGTYVLKGIEETVMLLDDQIVKVQSMRGSPYAKPLEAVVIEWSNRLVYMQDVLEEWIKFQKTWLYLEPIFASPDIMRQMPTEGRRFQKVDQLWRQTMQAG
;
A
#
# COMPACT_ATOMS: atom_id res chain seq x y z
N GLU A 1 -13.52 -0.66 3.70
CA GLU A 1 -12.98 0.72 3.72
C GLU A 1 -11.60 0.64 4.38
N PHE A 2 -10.64 1.46 3.99
CA PHE A 2 -9.30 1.40 4.59
C PHE A 2 -9.35 1.96 6.01
N GLU A 3 -8.80 1.22 6.98
CA GLU A 3 -8.69 1.68 8.36
C GLU A 3 -7.31 2.26 8.61
N PHE A 4 -7.27 3.51 9.06
CA PHE A 4 -6.03 4.19 9.45
C PHE A 4 -6.01 4.37 10.97
N SER A 5 -4.88 4.06 11.59
CA SER A 5 -4.71 4.23 13.03
C SER A 5 -3.46 5.03 13.36
N PRO A 6 -3.49 5.87 14.41
CA PRO A 6 -2.31 6.60 14.85
C PRO A 6 -1.13 5.65 15.14
N TYR A 7 0.05 6.02 14.66
CA TYR A 7 1.28 5.29 14.94
C TYR A 7 2.03 5.92 16.12
N LYS A 8 1.82 5.36 17.33
CA LYS A 8 2.43 5.85 18.58
C LYS A 8 2.21 7.38 18.73
N ASP A 9 3.19 8.10 19.29
CA ASP A 9 3.19 9.56 19.44
C ASP A 9 3.93 10.27 18.29
N THR A 10 4.03 9.63 17.12
CA THR A 10 4.81 10.19 15.98
C THR A 10 4.03 11.24 15.19
N GLY A 11 2.72 11.38 15.41
CA GLY A 11 1.86 12.29 14.65
C GLY A 11 1.56 11.84 13.22
N THR A 12 1.81 10.57 12.87
CA THR A 12 1.41 9.95 11.60
C THR A 12 0.50 8.75 11.84
N TYR A 13 -0.05 8.21 10.75
CA TYR A 13 -0.93 7.04 10.76
C TYR A 13 -0.27 5.86 10.05
N VAL A 14 -0.84 4.68 10.27
CA VAL A 14 -0.57 3.45 9.52
C VAL A 14 -1.88 2.77 9.15
N LEU A 15 -1.86 2.10 8.01
CA LEU A 15 -2.93 1.24 7.52
C LEU A 15 -3.05 -0.02 8.41
N LYS A 16 -4.29 -0.36 8.79
CA LYS A 16 -4.66 -1.56 9.54
C LYS A 16 -5.84 -2.27 8.86
N GLY A 17 -6.07 -3.53 9.25
CA GLY A 17 -7.23 -4.31 8.80
C GLY A 17 -7.25 -4.54 7.28
N ILE A 18 -6.08 -4.51 6.64
CA ILE A 18 -5.97 -4.56 5.19
C ILE A 18 -6.20 -5.97 4.63
N GLU A 19 -6.08 -6.99 5.49
CA GLU A 19 -6.16 -8.40 5.12
C GLU A 19 -7.49 -8.73 4.43
N GLU A 20 -8.62 -8.27 4.96
CA GLU A 20 -9.94 -8.49 4.37
C GLU A 20 -10.07 -7.80 3.01
N THR A 21 -9.52 -6.59 2.87
CA THR A 21 -9.56 -5.86 1.59
C THR A 21 -8.72 -6.54 0.52
N VAL A 22 -7.54 -7.08 0.88
CA VAL A 22 -6.69 -7.86 -0.03
C VAL A 22 -7.42 -9.13 -0.45
N MET A 23 -8.00 -9.88 0.50
CA MET A 23 -8.77 -11.08 0.19
C MET A 23 -9.95 -10.80 -0.74
N LEU A 24 -10.68 -9.69 -0.50
CA LEU A 24 -11.78 -9.28 -1.37
C LEU A 24 -11.28 -8.94 -2.77
N LEU A 25 -10.16 -8.22 -2.89
CA LEU A 25 -9.58 -7.86 -4.18
C LEU A 25 -9.15 -9.09 -4.99
N ASP A 26 -8.50 -10.06 -4.34
CA ASP A 26 -8.09 -11.33 -4.97
C ASP A 26 -9.32 -12.09 -5.52
N ASP A 27 -10.40 -12.17 -4.74
CA ASP A 27 -11.66 -12.79 -5.18
C ASP A 27 -12.28 -12.06 -6.39
N GLN A 28 -12.27 -10.72 -6.40
CA GLN A 28 -12.74 -9.95 -7.54
C GLN A 28 -11.89 -10.18 -8.79
N ILE A 29 -10.57 -10.28 -8.65
CA ILE A 29 -9.66 -10.59 -9.76
C ILE A 29 -10.00 -11.96 -10.36
N VAL A 30 -10.15 -13.00 -9.53
CA VAL A 30 -10.51 -14.35 -9.98
C VAL A 30 -11.86 -14.35 -10.71
N LYS A 31 -12.84 -13.61 -10.22
CA LYS A 31 -14.16 -13.47 -10.86
C LYS A 31 -14.07 -12.82 -12.23
N VAL A 32 -13.31 -11.74 -12.37
CA VAL A 32 -13.15 -11.04 -13.66
C VAL A 32 -12.38 -11.89 -14.67
N GLN A 33 -11.34 -12.61 -14.25
CA GLN A 33 -10.63 -13.56 -15.13
C GLN A 33 -11.55 -14.70 -15.59
N SER A 34 -12.39 -15.21 -14.68
CA SER A 34 -13.35 -16.27 -15.00
C SER A 34 -14.42 -15.79 -15.99
N MET A 35 -14.90 -14.55 -15.84
CA MET A 35 -15.83 -13.94 -16.79
C MET A 35 -15.19 -13.85 -18.18
N ARG A 36 -13.92 -13.44 -18.30
CA ARG A 36 -13.21 -13.33 -19.57
C ARG A 36 -13.16 -14.64 -20.36
N GLY A 37 -13.08 -15.78 -19.69
CA GLY A 37 -13.10 -17.11 -20.32
C GLY A 37 -14.48 -17.59 -20.78
N SER A 38 -15.55 -16.86 -20.44
CA SER A 38 -16.93 -17.23 -20.74
C SER A 38 -17.33 -16.89 -22.18
N PRO A 39 -18.10 -17.75 -22.88
CA PRO A 39 -18.69 -17.42 -24.18
C PRO A 39 -19.58 -16.17 -24.16
N TYR A 40 -20.11 -15.82 -22.99
CA TYR A 40 -20.95 -14.64 -22.77
C TYR A 40 -20.17 -13.34 -22.57
N ALA A 41 -18.84 -13.38 -22.51
CA ALA A 41 -18.02 -12.19 -22.35
C ALA A 41 -17.84 -11.38 -23.63
N LYS A 42 -18.03 -11.97 -24.81
CA LYS A 42 -17.84 -11.29 -26.12
C LYS A 42 -18.53 -9.91 -26.20
N PRO A 43 -19.81 -9.76 -25.80
CA PRO A 43 -20.49 -8.47 -25.82
C PRO A 43 -19.98 -7.46 -24.77
N LEU A 44 -19.30 -7.94 -23.72
CA LEU A 44 -18.81 -7.15 -22.58
C LEU A 44 -17.28 -7.12 -22.49
N GLU A 45 -16.58 -7.57 -23.54
CA GLU A 45 -15.15 -7.87 -23.49
C GLU A 45 -14.31 -6.65 -23.11
N ALA A 46 -14.63 -5.49 -23.68
CA ALA A 46 -13.97 -4.23 -23.35
C ALA A 46 -14.11 -3.88 -21.85
N VAL A 47 -15.31 -4.06 -21.30
CA VAL A 47 -15.60 -3.78 -19.88
C VAL A 47 -14.87 -4.77 -18.97
N VAL A 48 -14.85 -6.06 -19.33
CA VAL A 48 -14.14 -7.10 -18.57
C VAL A 48 -12.63 -6.84 -18.56
N ILE A 49 -12.04 -6.43 -19.69
CA ILE A 49 -10.62 -6.08 -19.79
C ILE A 49 -10.31 -4.83 -18.96
N GLU A 50 -11.14 -3.79 -19.04
CA GLU A 50 -10.95 -2.57 -18.26
C GLU A 50 -10.95 -2.85 -16.76
N TRP A 51 -11.96 -3.58 -16.27
CA TRP A 51 -12.03 -3.98 -14.87
C TRP A 51 -10.86 -4.89 -14.46
N SER A 52 -10.47 -5.83 -15.32
CA SER A 52 -9.31 -6.69 -15.07
C SER A 52 -8.05 -5.85 -14.83
N ASN A 53 -7.77 -4.91 -15.73
CA ASN A 53 -6.59 -4.05 -15.63
C ASN A 53 -6.65 -3.15 -14.39
N ARG A 54 -7.83 -2.62 -14.07
CA ARG A 54 -8.03 -1.78 -12.89
C ARG A 54 -7.81 -2.54 -11.59
N LEU A 55 -8.33 -3.77 -11.48
CA LEU A 55 -8.16 -4.59 -10.27
C LEU A 55 -6.71 -5.04 -10.07
N VAL A 56 -6.03 -5.44 -11.15
CA VAL A 56 -4.59 -5.77 -11.10
C VAL A 56 -3.78 -4.55 -10.67
N TYR A 57 -4.05 -3.38 -11.25
CA TYR A 57 -3.37 -2.14 -10.84
C TYR A 57 -3.61 -1.80 -9.36
N MET A 58 -4.83 -1.99 -8.86
CA MET A 58 -5.13 -1.80 -7.42
C MET A 58 -4.35 -2.79 -6.54
N GLN A 59 -4.18 -4.03 -6.97
CA GLN A 59 -3.41 -5.05 -6.26
C GLN A 59 -1.95 -4.62 -6.15
N ASP A 60 -1.34 -4.23 -7.28
CA ASP A 60 0.04 -3.75 -7.32
C ASP A 60 0.27 -2.55 -6.39
N VAL A 61 -0.65 -1.58 -6.40
CA VAL A 61 -0.58 -0.39 -5.53
C VAL A 61 -0.68 -0.78 -4.05
N LEU A 62 -1.59 -1.67 -3.70
CA LEU A 62 -1.77 -2.12 -2.32
C LEU A 62 -0.57 -2.93 -1.82
N GLU A 63 -0.02 -3.81 -2.63
CA GLU A 63 1.18 -4.59 -2.27
C GLU A 63 2.38 -3.68 -2.01
N GLU A 64 2.64 -2.72 -2.91
CA GLU A 64 3.74 -1.78 -2.73
C GLU A 64 3.51 -0.84 -1.53
N TRP A 65 2.26 -0.45 -1.24
CA TRP A 65 1.96 0.32 -0.02
C TRP A 65 2.24 -0.50 1.24
N ILE A 66 1.73 -1.74 1.34
CA ILE A 66 1.95 -2.62 2.50
C ILE A 66 3.46 -2.85 2.72
N LYS A 67 4.19 -3.11 1.63
CA LYS A 67 5.65 -3.29 1.65
C LYS A 67 6.36 -2.03 2.13
N PHE A 68 5.99 -0.86 1.59
CA PHE A 68 6.55 0.42 2.00
C PHE A 68 6.30 0.69 3.49
N GLN A 69 5.06 0.49 3.96
CA GLN A 69 4.71 0.60 5.37
C GLN A 69 5.55 -0.31 6.25
N LYS A 70 5.71 -1.58 5.86
CA LYS A 70 6.49 -2.56 6.63
C LYS A 70 7.96 -2.14 6.77
N THR A 71 8.58 -1.69 5.67
CA THR A 71 9.96 -1.18 5.70
C THR A 71 10.06 0.09 6.53
N TRP A 72 9.11 1.02 6.38
CA TRP A 72 9.09 2.25 7.17
C TRP A 72 8.94 1.96 8.67
N LEU A 73 8.01 1.08 9.07
CA LEU A 73 7.81 0.66 10.46
C LEU A 73 9.05 0.05 11.10
N TYR A 74 9.89 -0.61 10.30
CA TYR A 74 11.16 -1.17 10.75
C TYR A 74 12.24 -0.10 10.92
N LEU A 75 12.32 0.86 10.00
CA LEU A 75 13.36 1.88 9.96
C LEU A 75 13.08 3.08 10.86
N GLU A 76 11.81 3.45 11.06
CA GLU A 76 11.40 4.60 11.88
C GLU A 76 12.03 4.58 13.28
N PRO A 77 11.89 3.51 14.09
CA PRO A 77 12.45 3.51 15.45
C PRO A 77 13.98 3.53 15.47
N ILE A 78 14.62 3.02 14.42
CA ILE A 78 16.09 3.04 14.29
C ILE A 78 16.56 4.48 14.06
N PHE A 79 15.97 5.18 13.09
CA PHE A 79 16.36 6.55 12.74
C PHE A 79 15.74 7.63 13.64
N ALA A 80 14.78 7.27 14.51
CA ALA A 80 14.34 8.14 15.61
C ALA A 80 15.43 8.31 16.70
N SER A 81 16.41 7.39 16.77
CA SER A 81 17.49 7.47 17.75
C SER A 81 18.52 8.57 17.41
N PRO A 82 18.74 9.55 18.30
CA PRO A 82 19.73 10.61 18.07
C PRO A 82 21.16 10.07 17.89
N ASP A 83 21.50 8.96 18.53
CA ASP A 83 22.84 8.37 18.46
C ASP A 83 23.06 7.66 17.14
N ILE A 84 22.06 6.95 16.61
CA ILE A 84 22.08 6.39 15.25
C ILE A 84 22.22 7.53 14.23
N MET A 85 21.48 8.62 14.41
CA MET A 85 21.57 9.78 13.51
C MET A 85 22.97 10.44 13.50
N ARG A 86 23.71 10.38 14.62
CA ARG A 86 25.11 10.84 14.69
C ARG A 86 26.07 9.87 14.01
N GLN A 87 25.84 8.56 14.15
CA GLN A 87 26.70 7.52 13.57
C GLN A 87 26.47 7.35 12.06
N MET A 88 25.24 7.52 11.58
CA MET A 88 24.82 7.33 10.19
C MET A 88 24.06 8.56 9.65
N PRO A 89 24.72 9.73 9.56
CA PRO A 89 24.05 10.98 9.19
C PRO A 89 23.55 11.02 7.74
N THR A 90 24.21 10.29 6.83
CA THR A 90 23.83 10.25 5.41
C THR A 90 22.54 9.45 5.23
N GLU A 91 22.47 8.26 5.84
CA GLU A 91 21.32 7.37 5.84
C GLU A 91 20.14 8.02 6.56
N GLY A 92 20.39 8.68 7.70
CA GLY A 92 19.40 9.43 8.43
C GLY A 92 18.73 10.53 7.58
N ARG A 93 19.53 11.32 6.84
CA ARG A 93 18.98 12.34 5.92
C ARG A 93 18.18 11.72 4.77
N ARG A 94 18.57 10.54 4.28
CA ARG A 94 17.80 9.83 3.24
C ARG A 94 16.47 9.34 3.81
N PHE A 95 16.50 8.74 5.01
CA PHE A 95 15.29 8.27 5.68
C PHE A 95 14.33 9.41 5.99
N GLN A 96 14.81 10.59 6.40
CA GLN A 96 13.95 11.76 6.62
C GLN A 96 13.11 12.15 5.38
N LYS A 97 13.66 12.02 4.17
CA LYS A 97 12.90 12.27 2.94
C LYS A 97 11.80 11.21 2.74
N VAL A 98 12.12 9.96 3.02
CA VAL A 98 11.17 8.83 2.95
C VAL A 98 10.07 9.00 4.00
N ASP A 99 10.42 9.41 5.22
CA ASP A 99 9.50 9.68 6.31
C ASP A 99 8.54 10.84 5.98
N GLN A 100 9.06 11.92 5.39
CA GLN A 100 8.23 13.04 4.93
C GLN A 100 7.22 12.58 3.87
N LEU A 101 7.65 11.78 2.90
CA LEU A 101 6.75 11.21 1.88
C LEU A 101 5.68 10.33 2.52
N TRP A 102 6.05 9.43 3.44
CA TRP A 102 5.10 8.59 4.18
C TRP A 102 4.03 9.44 4.86
N ARG A 103 4.43 10.46 5.63
CA ARG A 103 3.51 11.34 6.36
C ARG A 103 2.56 12.09 5.43
N GLN A 104 3.03 12.55 4.28
CA GLN A 104 2.18 13.21 3.29
C GLN A 104 1.13 12.26 2.71
N THR A 105 1.54 11.03 2.35
CA THR A 105 0.62 9.99 1.86
C THR A 105 -0.45 9.66 2.90
N MET A 106 -0.07 9.56 4.18
CA MET A 106 -0.99 9.22 5.26
C MET A 106 -1.87 10.39 5.73
N GLN A 107 -1.61 11.63 5.31
CA GLN A 107 -2.47 12.80 5.57
C GLN A 107 -3.56 12.99 4.50
N ALA A 108 -3.39 12.38 3.33
CA ALA A 108 -4.30 12.52 2.19
C ALA A 108 -5.44 11.48 2.19
N GLY A 109 -5.35 10.46 3.04
CA GLY A 109 -6.38 9.44 3.29
C GLY A 109 -7.08 9.68 4.62
#